data_AF-A0AA51BKN9-F1
#
_entry.id   AF-A0AA51BKN9-F1
#
_cell.length_a   1.000
_cell.length_b   1.000
_cell.length_c   1.000
_cell.angle_alpha   90.00
_cell.angle_beta   90.00
_cell.angle_gamma   90.00
#
_symmetry.space_group_name_H-M   'P 1'
#
loop_
_entity.id
_entity.type
_entity.pdbx_description
1 polymer ?
#
loop_
_entity_poly.entity_id
_entity_poly.type
_entity_poly.pdbx_seq_one_letter_code
_entity_poly.pdbx_strand_id
1 'polypeptide(L)'
;SKATHDRMLAQLAQCEFAVTKSQLGLEMMSAELQSYESLSKILENGIEVAKKGIEKSKTDLTEAKTVRKNRIEYNVLAKVISEQPDRKKTLDRLGTLKTELSNLESTKQQLESRLSLRKKQFHVLVTSIHQLQALLDEQDEMESISDDIE
;
A
#
# COMPACT_ATOMS: atom_id res chain seq x y z
N SER A 1 -4.32 -79.60 -76.69
CA SER A 1 -5.51 -79.52 -75.83
C SER A 1 -5.17 -79.25 -74.35
N LYS A 2 -4.30 -80.03 -73.70
CA LYS A 2 -3.89 -79.77 -72.29
C LYS A 2 -3.09 -78.47 -72.09
N ALA A 3 -2.04 -78.23 -72.88
CA ALA A 3 -1.22 -77.01 -72.75
C ALA A 3 -2.00 -75.69 -72.93
N THR A 4 -3.01 -75.67 -73.79
CA THR A 4 -3.89 -74.51 -74.01
C THR A 4 -4.84 -74.29 -72.83
N HIS A 5 -5.33 -75.37 -72.23
CA HIS A 5 -6.15 -75.33 -71.03
C HIS A 5 -5.34 -74.83 -69.82
N ASP A 6 -4.11 -75.33 -69.62
CA ASP A 6 -3.22 -74.90 -68.53
C ASP A 6 -2.84 -73.41 -68.67
N ARG A 7 -2.65 -72.93 -69.91
CA ARG A 7 -2.42 -71.50 -70.16
C ARG A 7 -3.64 -70.64 -69.81
N MET A 8 -4.86 -71.10 -70.13
CA MET A 8 -6.09 -70.38 -69.78
C MET A 8 -6.31 -70.34 -68.26
N LEU A 9 -6.02 -71.44 -67.55
CA LEU A 9 -6.06 -71.47 -66.09
C LEU A 9 -5.04 -70.50 -65.46
N ALA A 10 -3.81 -70.44 -65.99
CA ALA A 10 -2.81 -69.50 -65.50
C ALA A 10 -3.22 -68.03 -65.71
N GLN A 11 -3.85 -67.72 -66.84
CA GLN A 11 -4.38 -66.37 -67.11
C GLN A 11 -5.55 -66.02 -66.18
N LEU A 12 -6.43 -66.98 -65.90
CA LEU A 12 -7.54 -66.79 -64.97
C LEU A 12 -7.02 -66.54 -63.54
N ALA A 13 -6.05 -67.32 -63.08
CA ALA A 13 -5.39 -67.12 -61.78
C ALA A 13 -4.68 -65.75 -61.69
N GLN A 14 -4.07 -65.27 -62.78
CA GLN A 14 -3.49 -63.93 -62.84
C GLN A 14 -4.55 -62.81 -62.74
N CYS A 15 -5.68 -62.97 -63.41
CA CYS A 15 -6.80 -62.04 -63.30
C CYS A 15 -7.38 -62.01 -61.87
N GLU A 16 -7.59 -63.18 -61.26
CA GLU A 16 -8.04 -63.29 -59.86
C GLU A 16 -7.06 -62.61 -58.90
N PHE A 17 -5.75 -62.83 -59.10
CA PHE A 17 -4.71 -62.17 -58.31
C PHE A 17 -4.73 -60.64 -58.50
N ALA A 18 -4.90 -60.15 -59.72
CA ALA A 18 -4.98 -58.71 -59.98
C ALA A 18 -6.20 -58.06 -59.30
N VAL A 19 -7.36 -58.72 -59.35
CA VAL A 19 -8.60 -58.25 -58.71
C VAL A 19 -8.45 -58.21 -57.19
N THR A 20 -7.97 -59.31 -56.59
CA THR A 20 -7.74 -59.37 -55.13
C THR A 20 -6.72 -58.35 -54.65
N LYS A 21 -5.62 -58.15 -55.40
CA LYS A 21 -4.64 -57.10 -55.11
C LYS A 21 -5.25 -55.69 -55.17
N SER A 22 -6.08 -55.42 -56.18
CA SER A 22 -6.76 -54.12 -56.29
C SER A 22 -7.73 -53.89 -55.15
N GLN A 23 -8.47 -54.91 -54.74
CA GLN A 23 -9.43 -54.83 -53.64
C GLN A 23 -8.72 -54.58 -52.31
N LEU A 24 -7.63 -55.30 -52.03
CA LEU A 24 -6.81 -55.04 -50.84
C LEU A 24 -6.21 -53.63 -50.84
N GLY A 25 -5.80 -53.13 -52.02
CA GLY A 25 -5.32 -51.76 -52.18
C GLY A 25 -6.39 -50.71 -51.85
N LEU A 26 -7.65 -50.95 -52.25
CA LEU A 26 -8.79 -50.08 -51.91
C LEU A 26 -9.09 -50.11 -50.41
N GLU A 27 -9.06 -51.28 -49.79
CA GLU A 27 -9.26 -51.43 -48.34
C GLU A 27 -8.16 -50.71 -47.55
N MET A 28 -6.91 -50.87 -47.95
CA MET A 28 -5.76 -50.17 -47.35
C MET A 28 -5.89 -48.65 -47.49
N MET A 29 -6.24 -48.16 -48.68
CA MET A 29 -6.41 -46.73 -48.93
C MET A 29 -7.58 -46.12 -48.12
N SER A 30 -8.67 -46.88 -47.96
CA SER A 30 -9.80 -46.48 -47.12
C SER A 30 -9.39 -46.37 -45.64
N ALA A 31 -8.62 -47.35 -45.14
CA ALA A 31 -8.10 -47.33 -43.77
C ALA A 31 -7.11 -46.16 -43.54
N GLU A 32 -6.21 -45.90 -44.50
CA GLU A 32 -5.31 -44.75 -44.45
C GLU A 32 -6.07 -43.43 -44.43
N LEU A 33 -7.11 -43.29 -45.26
CA LEU A 33 -7.92 -42.06 -45.31
C LEU A 33 -8.61 -41.78 -43.97
N GLN A 34 -9.17 -42.81 -43.32
CA GLN A 34 -9.75 -42.70 -41.98
C GLN A 34 -8.69 -42.33 -40.93
N SER A 35 -7.49 -42.91 -41.02
CA SER A 35 -6.37 -42.57 -40.14
C SER A 35 -5.96 -41.11 -40.29
N TYR A 36 -5.81 -40.61 -41.52
CA TYR A 36 -5.50 -39.21 -41.79
C TYR A 36 -6.60 -38.25 -41.30
N GLU A 37 -7.87 -38.61 -41.46
CA GLU A 37 -8.97 -37.81 -40.92
C GLU A 37 -8.91 -37.73 -39.39
N SER A 38 -8.64 -38.85 -38.72
CA SER A 38 -8.48 -38.89 -37.27
C SER A 38 -7.29 -38.03 -36.81
N LEU A 39 -6.17 -38.09 -37.53
CA LEU A 39 -4.98 -37.31 -37.24
C LEU A 39 -5.24 -35.81 -37.43
N SER A 40 -5.96 -35.42 -38.49
CA SER A 40 -6.35 -34.03 -38.72
C SER A 40 -7.18 -33.48 -37.56
N LYS A 41 -8.16 -34.26 -37.07
CA LYS A 41 -8.98 -33.85 -35.91
C LYS A 41 -8.15 -33.70 -34.63
N ILE A 42 -7.18 -34.58 -34.40
CA ILE A 42 -6.27 -34.47 -33.26
C ILE A 42 -5.42 -33.21 -33.36
N LEU A 43 -4.88 -32.90 -34.55
CA LEU A 43 -4.09 -31.71 -34.78
C LEU A 43 -4.91 -30.42 -34.59
N GLU A 44 -6.13 -30.38 -35.11
CA GLU A 44 -7.05 -29.24 -34.93
C GLU A 44 -7.36 -29.00 -33.45
N ASN A 45 -7.68 -30.06 -32.69
CA ASN A 45 -7.90 -29.95 -31.26
C ASN A 45 -6.64 -29.49 -30.52
N GLY A 46 -5.46 -30.01 -30.90
CA GLY A 46 -4.18 -29.57 -30.35
C GLY A 46 -3.93 -28.08 -30.59
N ILE A 47 -4.22 -27.58 -31.79
CA ILE A 47 -4.13 -26.15 -32.13
C ILE A 47 -5.12 -25.33 -31.30
N GLU A 48 -6.35 -25.80 -31.12
CA GLU A 48 -7.37 -25.09 -30.32
C GLU A 48 -6.96 -25.00 -28.84
N VAL A 49 -6.45 -26.10 -28.27
CA VAL A 49 -5.93 -26.14 -26.89
C VAL A 49 -4.73 -25.20 -26.74
N ALA A 50 -3.79 -25.20 -27.69
CA ALA A 50 -2.65 -24.29 -27.67
C ALA A 50 -3.09 -22.83 -27.75
N LYS A 51 -4.06 -22.49 -28.62
CA LYS A 51 -4.65 -21.14 -28.70
C LYS A 51 -5.28 -20.72 -27.39
N LYS A 52 -6.07 -21.60 -26.75
CA LYS A 52 -6.66 -21.33 -25.42
C LYS A 52 -5.57 -21.13 -24.36
N GLY A 53 -4.49 -21.92 -24.40
CA GLY A 53 -3.34 -21.77 -23.50
C GLY A 53 -2.61 -20.44 -23.67
N ILE A 54 -2.46 -19.96 -24.90
CA ILE A 54 -1.87 -18.64 -25.20
C ILE A 54 -2.76 -17.51 -24.66
N GLU A 55 -4.07 -17.56 -24.90
CA GLU A 55 -4.99 -16.53 -24.40
C GLU A 55 -5.00 -16.50 -22.87
N LYS A 56 -5.02 -17.65 -22.20
CA LYS A 56 -4.88 -17.71 -20.74
C LYS A 56 -3.54 -17.15 -20.26
N SER A 57 -2.44 -17.53 -20.90
CA SER A 57 -1.12 -17.01 -20.52
C SER A 57 -1.02 -15.49 -20.71
N LYS A 58 -1.74 -14.94 -21.70
CA LYS A 58 -1.83 -13.50 -21.93
C LYS A 58 -2.62 -12.79 -20.84
N THR A 59 -3.76 -13.34 -20.40
CA THR A 59 -4.51 -12.78 -19.27
C THR A 59 -3.68 -12.81 -17.99
N ASP A 60 -3.06 -13.96 -17.68
CA ASP A 60 -2.23 -14.14 -16.50
C ASP A 60 -1.05 -13.14 -16.50
N LEU A 61 -0.44 -12.88 -17.67
CA LEU A 61 0.61 -11.88 -17.81
C LEU A 61 0.12 -10.45 -17.52
N THR A 62 -1.10 -10.09 -17.95
CA THR A 62 -1.66 -8.76 -17.68
C THR A 62 -1.97 -8.57 -16.19
N GLU A 63 -2.47 -9.61 -15.53
CA GLU A 63 -2.70 -9.60 -14.08
C GLU A 63 -1.38 -9.49 -13.31
N ALA A 64 -0.38 -10.30 -13.66
CA ALA A 64 0.94 -10.26 -13.05
C ALA A 64 1.62 -8.89 -13.22
N LYS A 65 1.46 -8.25 -14.37
CA LYS A 65 1.95 -6.87 -14.60
C LYS A 65 1.26 -5.86 -13.66
N THR A 66 -0.05 -5.99 -13.49
CA THR A 66 -0.82 -5.13 -12.58
C THR A 66 -0.38 -5.30 -11.14
N VAL A 67 -0.24 -6.54 -10.66
CA VAL A 67 0.27 -6.85 -9.31
C VAL A 67 1.67 -6.28 -9.11
N ARG A 68 2.55 -6.42 -10.11
CA ARG A 68 3.90 -5.84 -10.06
C ARG A 68 3.86 -4.32 -9.96
N LYS A 69 3.03 -3.64 -10.75
CA LYS A 69 2.87 -2.19 -10.69
C LYS A 69 2.41 -1.74 -9.30
N ASN A 70 1.36 -2.35 -8.78
CA ASN A 70 0.83 -2.07 -7.44
C ASN A 70 1.91 -2.29 -6.36
N ARG A 71 2.66 -3.39 -6.45
CA ARG A 71 3.76 -3.68 -5.53
C ARG A 71 4.86 -2.62 -5.58
N ILE A 72 5.20 -2.09 -6.75
CA ILE A 72 6.18 -1.00 -6.87
C ILE A 72 5.65 0.28 -6.22
N GLU A 73 4.40 0.65 -6.50
CA GLU A 73 3.76 1.83 -5.89
C GLU A 73 3.72 1.74 -4.36
N TYR A 74 3.34 0.57 -3.81
CA TYR A 74 3.37 0.33 -2.37
C TYR A 74 4.77 0.39 -1.78
N ASN A 75 5.79 -0.15 -2.46
CA ASN A 75 7.17 -0.07 -1.98
C ASN A 75 7.69 1.38 -1.97
N VAL A 76 7.37 2.16 -3.00
CA VAL A 76 7.74 3.59 -3.03
C VAL A 76 7.08 4.32 -1.87
N LEU A 77 5.78 4.12 -1.64
CA LEU A 77 5.08 4.74 -0.54
C LEU A 77 5.63 4.28 0.82
N ALA A 78 5.90 2.99 0.99
CA ALA A 78 6.49 2.43 2.20
C ALA A 78 7.88 3.02 2.50
N LYS A 79 8.69 3.27 1.46
CA LYS A 79 9.98 3.93 1.61
C LYS A 79 9.81 5.36 2.14
N VAL A 80 8.90 6.15 1.56
CA VAL A 80 8.59 7.50 2.05
C VAL A 80 8.07 7.48 3.49
N ILE A 81 7.23 6.51 3.84
CA ILE A 81 6.73 6.33 5.22
C ILE A 81 7.88 5.98 6.17
N SER A 82 8.84 5.16 5.74
CA SER A 82 9.98 4.75 6.58
C SER A 82 10.99 5.87 6.85
N GLU A 83 11.02 6.90 6.01
CA GLU A 83 11.83 8.11 6.25
C GLU A 83 11.23 8.97 7.38
N GLN A 84 9.93 8.82 7.66
CA GLN A 84 9.26 9.51 8.76
C GLN A 84 9.54 8.82 10.09
N PRO A 85 9.64 9.58 11.20
CA PRO A 85 9.87 9.01 12.51
C PRO A 85 8.71 8.11 12.94
N ASP A 86 9.03 7.13 13.79
CA ASP A 86 8.05 6.20 14.33
C ASP A 86 6.90 6.95 15.02
N ARG A 87 5.67 6.61 14.61
CA ARG A 87 4.44 7.20 15.11
C ARG A 87 4.32 7.07 16.62
N LYS A 88 4.70 5.91 17.18
CA LYS A 88 4.58 5.67 18.62
C LYS A 88 5.50 6.59 19.41
N LYS A 89 6.78 6.65 19.03
CA LYS A 89 7.77 7.55 19.63
C LYS A 89 7.35 9.02 19.54
N THR A 90 6.78 9.42 18.39
CA THR A 90 6.32 10.79 18.17
C THR A 90 5.12 11.13 19.07
N LEU A 91 4.18 10.18 19.25
CA LEU A 91 3.05 10.35 20.18
C LEU A 91 3.50 10.43 21.64
N ASP A 92 4.43 9.57 22.05
CA ASP A 92 4.97 9.59 23.41
C ASP A 92 5.65 10.93 23.69
N ARG A 93 6.49 11.41 22.77
CA ARG A 93 7.14 12.72 22.87
C ARG A 93 6.14 13.88 22.86
N LEU A 94 5.07 13.79 22.07
CA LEU A 94 3.98 14.78 22.11
C LEU A 94 3.31 14.81 23.49
N GLY A 95 3.11 13.64 24.11
CA GLY A 95 2.56 13.51 25.46
C GLY A 95 3.45 14.19 26.50
N THR A 96 4.76 13.92 26.48
CA THR A 96 5.71 14.55 27.41
C THR A 96 5.74 16.07 27.23
N LEU A 97 5.84 16.56 25.99
CA LEU A 97 5.81 18.00 25.71
C LEU A 97 4.52 18.66 26.21
N LYS A 98 3.36 18.02 26.05
CA LYS A 98 2.08 18.55 26.57
C LYS A 98 2.09 18.66 28.09
N THR A 99 2.61 17.65 28.78
CA THR A 99 2.71 17.71 30.25
C THR A 99 3.68 18.79 30.72
N GLU A 100 4.82 18.93 30.05
CA GLU A 100 5.80 19.99 30.33
C GLU A 100 5.19 21.38 30.13
N LEU A 101 4.45 21.58 29.02
CA LEU A 101 3.80 22.85 28.71
C LEU A 101 2.75 23.21 29.78
N SER A 102 1.92 22.25 30.18
CA SER A 102 0.93 22.44 31.26
C SER A 102 1.61 22.82 32.59
N ASN A 103 2.72 22.16 32.94
CA ASN A 103 3.48 22.48 34.14
C ASN A 103 4.10 23.89 34.05
N LEU A 104 4.63 24.27 32.89
CA LEU A 104 5.22 25.59 32.67
C LEU A 104 4.16 26.71 32.75
N GLU A 105 2.96 26.44 32.25
CA GLU A 105 1.83 27.37 32.32
C GLU A 105 1.34 27.53 33.76
N SER A 106 1.24 26.44 34.53
CA SER A 106 0.90 26.48 35.95
C SER A 106 1.93 27.26 36.77
N THR A 107 3.22 26.99 36.55
CA THR A 107 4.31 27.70 37.25
C THR A 107 4.34 29.18 36.88
N LYS A 108 4.08 29.53 35.62
CA LYS A 108 3.91 30.93 35.18
C LYS A 108 2.77 31.62 35.94
N GLN A 109 1.58 31.00 36.00
CA GLN A 109 0.43 31.56 36.73
C GLN A 109 0.73 31.73 38.23
N GLN A 110 1.43 30.78 38.84
CA GLN A 110 1.88 30.90 40.23
C GLN A 110 2.86 32.07 40.42
N LEU A 111 3.82 32.26 39.51
CA LEU A 111 4.76 33.39 39.57
C LEU A 111 4.05 34.74 39.38
N GLU A 112 3.12 34.84 38.42
CA GLU A 112 2.33 36.05 38.18
C GLU A 112 1.47 36.42 39.40
N SER A 113 0.82 35.44 40.04
CA SER A 113 0.04 35.69 41.26
C SER A 113 0.92 36.14 42.43
N ARG A 114 2.09 35.52 42.63
CA ARG A 114 3.07 35.96 43.64
C ARG A 114 3.60 37.36 43.37
N LEU A 115 3.89 37.69 42.12
CA LEU A 115 4.34 39.02 41.73
C LEU A 115 3.24 40.07 41.98
N SER A 116 1.99 39.76 41.63
CA SER A 116 0.84 40.62 41.89
C SER A 116 0.65 40.87 43.39
N LEU A 117 0.77 39.83 44.22
CA LEU A 117 0.71 39.96 45.68
C LEU A 117 1.83 40.88 46.20
N ARG A 118 3.08 40.69 45.76
CA ARG A 118 4.19 41.56 46.17
C ARG A 118 4.00 43.00 45.73
N LYS A 119 3.47 43.26 44.52
CA LYS A 119 3.11 44.61 44.07
C LYS A 119 2.09 45.26 44.99
N LYS A 120 1.06 44.52 45.41
CA LYS A 120 0.05 45.01 46.38
C LYS A 120 0.68 45.29 47.75
N GLN A 121 1.50 44.39 48.27
CA GLN A 121 2.22 44.59 49.54
C GLN A 121 3.11 45.82 49.49
N PHE A 122 3.86 46.01 48.39
CA PHE A 122 4.70 47.18 48.20
C PHE A 122 3.87 48.47 48.14
N HIS A 123 2.73 48.45 47.44
CA HIS A 123 1.83 49.60 47.39
C HIS A 123 1.30 49.99 48.77
N VAL A 124 0.88 49.03 49.59
CA VAL A 124 0.46 49.29 50.98
C VAL A 124 1.60 49.94 51.77
N LEU A 125 2.81 49.40 51.66
CA LEU A 125 3.98 49.92 52.38
C LEU A 125 4.32 51.35 51.97
N VAL A 126 4.26 51.65 50.67
CA VAL A 126 4.45 53.02 50.14
C VAL A 126 3.36 53.96 50.64
N THR A 127 2.09 53.55 50.63
CA THR A 127 0.99 54.38 51.15
C THR A 127 1.15 54.65 52.64
N SER A 128 1.55 53.64 53.44
CA SER A 128 1.83 53.83 54.87
C SER A 128 3.00 54.79 55.12
N ILE A 129 4.04 54.75 54.29
CA ILE A 129 5.15 55.72 54.36
C ILE A 129 4.63 57.14 54.10
N HIS A 130 3.84 57.35 53.04
CA HIS A 130 3.27 58.67 52.75
C HIS A 130 2.35 59.17 53.87
N GLN A 131 1.57 58.28 54.49
CA GLN A 131 0.73 58.63 55.64
C GLN A 131 1.56 59.01 56.86
N LEU A 132 2.63 58.28 57.16
CA LEU A 132 3.54 58.62 58.25
C LEU A 132 4.28 59.94 57.99
N GLN A 133 4.67 60.21 56.75
CA GLN A 133 5.25 61.50 56.35
C GLN A 133 4.25 62.63 56.56
N ALA A 134 3.00 62.47 56.09
CA ALA A 134 1.95 63.47 56.32
C ALA A 134 1.70 63.73 57.82
N LEU A 135 1.69 62.69 58.66
CA LEU A 135 1.55 62.84 60.11
C LEU A 135 2.75 63.56 60.77
N LEU A 136 3.97 63.33 60.26
CA LEU A 136 5.17 64.04 60.72
C LEU A 136 5.13 65.51 60.28
N ASP A 137 4.76 65.78 59.03
CA ASP A 137 4.62 67.14 58.50
C ASP A 137 3.52 67.91 59.28
N GLU A 138 2.40 67.28 59.62
CA GLU A 138 1.35 67.86 60.48
C GLU A 138 1.81 68.12 61.92
N GLN A 139 2.71 67.29 62.47
CA GLN A 139 3.30 67.51 63.80
C GLN A 139 4.29 68.68 63.80
N ASP A 140 5.15 68.78 62.77
CA ASP A 140 6.09 69.89 62.60
C ASP A 140 5.34 71.24 62.42
N GLU A 141 4.21 71.24 61.67
CA GLU A 141 3.35 72.42 61.57
C GLU A 141 2.71 72.80 62.92
N MET A 142 2.24 71.83 63.70
CA MET A 142 1.64 72.06 65.02
C MET A 142 2.66 72.52 66.08
N GLU A 143 3.90 72.02 66.06
CA GLU A 143 4.99 72.52 66.92
C GLU A 143 5.38 73.96 66.54
N SER A 144 5.42 74.29 65.24
CA SER A 144 5.70 75.67 64.79
C SER A 144 4.61 76.67 65.23
N ILE A 145 3.34 76.25 65.26
CA ILE A 145 2.21 77.07 65.71
C ILE A 145 2.22 77.22 67.25
N SER A 146 2.79 76.24 67.97
CA SER A 146 2.90 76.29 69.43
C SER A 146 4.04 77.20 69.91
N ASP A 147 5.18 77.19 69.22
CA ASP A 147 6.32 78.09 69.51
C ASP A 147 6.03 79.55 69.13
N ASP A 148 5.07 79.81 68.23
CA ASP A 148 4.60 81.16 67.89
C ASP A 148 3.57 81.74 68.91
N ILE A 149 3.17 80.98 69.93
CA ILE A 149 2.18 81.38 70.95
C ILE A 149 2.80 81.67 72.33
N GLU A 150 4.10 81.44 72.55
CA GLU A 150 4.83 81.83 73.77
C GLU A 150 5.48 83.23 73.71
#